data_AF-A0A2H5F0U0-F1
#
_entry.id   AF-A0A2H5F0U0-F1
#
_cell.length_a   1.000
_cell.length_b   1.000
_cell.length_c   1.000
_cell.angle_alpha   90.00
_cell.angle_beta   90.00
_cell.angle_gamma   90.00
#
_symmetry.space_group_name_H-M   'P 1'
#
loop_
_entity.id
_entity.type
_entity.pdbx_description
1 polymer ?
#
loop_
_entity_poly.entity_id
_entity_poly.type
_entity_poly.pdbx_seq_one_letter_code
_entity_poly.pdbx_strand_id
1 'polypeptide(L)'
;MVDFLTAVLTHEAGAGLYLSLCDMREQVLFAMLVSIFHRWEKELRDWLVREMRHWIRDETAFRRVWSSSFVEILNLLKDIGLDVRSKPYFKALDGCRLVVNVHKHGDGKSLDDLKRQYPELIASEGEITENSGAALSWKDHSNLHIFAEQFEAGSDAIVQFWNDVPECITLGEIKKLPKWLLDAAPSISVK
;
A
#
# COMPACT_ATOMS: atom_id res chain seq x y z
N MET A 1 11.94 -51.76 -15.39
CA MET A 1 10.86 -50.93 -15.99
C MET A 1 9.98 -50.30 -14.92
N VAL A 2 9.59 -51.05 -13.88
CA VAL A 2 8.82 -50.54 -12.72
C VAL A 2 9.59 -49.47 -11.93
N ASP A 3 10.89 -49.65 -11.69
CA ASP A 3 11.69 -48.68 -10.89
C ASP A 3 11.89 -47.30 -11.56
N PHE A 4 11.93 -47.26 -12.89
CA PHE A 4 12.03 -46.00 -13.64
C PHE A 4 10.72 -45.22 -13.60
N LEU A 5 9.58 -45.91 -13.71
CA LEU A 5 8.25 -45.33 -13.57
C LEU A 5 8.03 -44.77 -12.16
N THR A 6 8.43 -45.50 -11.12
CA THR A 6 8.34 -45.01 -9.73
C THR A 6 9.26 -43.80 -9.50
N ALA A 7 10.46 -43.77 -10.08
CA ALA A 7 11.37 -42.62 -9.99
C ALA A 7 10.80 -41.35 -10.68
N VAL A 8 10.19 -41.50 -11.86
CA VAL A 8 9.53 -40.37 -12.56
C VAL A 8 8.33 -39.86 -11.77
N LEU A 9 7.47 -40.76 -11.29
CA LEU A 9 6.28 -40.38 -10.51
C LEU A 9 6.65 -39.71 -9.18
N THR A 10 7.71 -40.17 -8.51
CA THR A 10 8.19 -39.53 -7.27
C THR A 10 8.82 -38.16 -7.53
N HIS A 11 9.51 -37.98 -8.67
CA HIS A 11 10.03 -36.69 -9.10
C HIS A 11 8.89 -35.70 -9.42
N GLU A 12 7.87 -36.13 -10.17
CA GLU A 12 6.69 -35.30 -10.48
C GLU A 12 5.90 -34.94 -9.22
N ALA A 13 5.69 -35.90 -8.32
CA ALA A 13 5.02 -35.64 -7.03
C ALA A 13 5.83 -34.67 -6.15
N GLY A 14 7.16 -34.79 -6.13
CA GLY A 14 8.04 -33.86 -5.44
C GLY A 14 7.98 -32.44 -6.01
N ALA A 15 8.00 -32.31 -7.34
CA ALA A 15 7.84 -31.03 -8.02
C ALA A 15 6.48 -30.39 -7.73
N GLY A 16 5.39 -31.16 -7.79
CA GLY A 16 4.04 -30.68 -7.48
C GLY A 16 3.89 -30.19 -6.04
N LEU A 17 4.47 -30.93 -5.08
CA LEU A 17 4.49 -30.50 -3.68
C LEU A 17 5.29 -29.21 -3.49
N TYR A 18 6.46 -29.10 -4.12
CA TYR A 18 7.29 -27.89 -4.05
C TYR A 18 6.56 -26.65 -4.60
N LEU A 19 5.90 -26.77 -5.76
CA LEU A 19 5.10 -25.69 -6.34
C LEU A 19 3.95 -25.28 -5.40
N SER A 20 3.24 -26.26 -4.83
CA SER A 20 2.15 -25.99 -3.88
C SER A 20 2.64 -25.23 -2.62
N LEU A 21 3.84 -25.56 -2.13
CA LEU A 21 4.46 -24.84 -1.01
C LEU A 21 4.89 -23.42 -1.39
N CYS A 22 5.36 -23.21 -2.63
CA CYS A 22 5.68 -21.88 -3.14
C CYS A 22 4.42 -21.02 -3.24
N ASP A 23 3.34 -21.57 -3.80
CA ASP A 23 2.05 -20.89 -3.90
C ASP A 23 1.50 -20.53 -2.51
N MET A 24 1.57 -21.46 -1.55
CA MET A 24 1.14 -21.21 -0.17
C MET A 24 1.97 -20.09 0.48
N ARG A 25 3.29 -20.09 0.29
CA ARG A 25 4.17 -19.05 0.81
C ARG A 25 3.78 -17.67 0.25
N GLU A 26 3.56 -17.58 -1.05
CA GLU A 26 3.17 -16.33 -1.71
C GLU A 26 1.80 -15.82 -1.22
N GLN A 27 0.82 -16.71 -1.06
CA GLN A 27 -0.48 -16.35 -0.50
C GLN A 27 -0.38 -15.84 0.94
N VAL A 28 0.47 -16.46 1.77
CA VAL A 28 0.70 -16.01 3.15
C VAL A 28 1.38 -14.64 3.18
N LEU A 29 2.43 -14.43 2.38
CA LEU A 29 3.11 -13.12 2.26
C LEU A 29 2.13 -12.03 1.82
N PHE A 30 1.30 -12.33 0.83
CA PHE A 30 0.28 -11.43 0.34
C PHE A 30 -0.72 -11.06 1.44
N ALA A 31 -1.30 -12.05 2.12
CA ALA A 31 -2.27 -11.83 3.19
C ALA A 31 -1.66 -11.02 4.34
N MET A 32 -0.39 -11.26 4.66
CA MET A 32 0.34 -10.47 5.63
C MET A 32 0.55 -9.03 5.15
N LEU A 33 0.97 -8.80 3.90
CA LEU A 33 1.16 -7.46 3.33
C LEU A 33 -0.14 -6.64 3.42
N VAL A 34 -1.26 -7.24 3.00
CA VAL A 34 -2.59 -6.62 3.11
C VAL A 34 -2.92 -6.27 4.55
N SER A 35 -2.66 -7.20 5.48
CA SER A 35 -2.97 -7.03 6.90
C SER A 35 -2.14 -5.92 7.55
N ILE A 36 -0.82 -5.91 7.34
CA ILE A 36 0.07 -4.90 7.90
C ILE A 36 -0.20 -3.52 7.31
N PHE A 37 -0.50 -3.44 6.00
CA PHE A 37 -0.80 -2.17 5.35
C PHE A 37 -2.12 -1.58 5.86
N HIS A 38 -3.16 -2.41 6.02
CA HIS A 38 -4.41 -1.94 6.63
C HIS A 38 -4.27 -1.51 8.06
N ARG A 39 -3.46 -2.24 8.84
CA ARG A 39 -3.17 -1.85 10.21
C ARG A 39 -2.45 -0.51 10.24
N TRP A 40 -1.42 -0.34 9.43
CA TRP A 40 -0.67 0.90 9.29
C TRP A 40 -1.58 2.08 8.91
N GLU A 41 -2.47 1.94 7.92
CA GLU A 41 -3.37 3.02 7.51
C GLU A 41 -4.32 3.45 8.65
N LYS A 42 -4.80 2.50 9.46
CA LYS A 42 -5.60 2.80 10.66
C LYS A 42 -4.77 3.51 11.72
N GLU A 43 -3.58 3.01 12.02
CA GLU A 43 -2.66 3.61 13.00
C GLU A 43 -2.25 5.03 12.59
N LEU A 44 -2.06 5.28 11.28
CA LEU A 44 -1.83 6.62 10.73
C LEU A 44 -3.01 7.56 11.01
N ARG A 45 -4.25 7.13 10.75
CA ARG A 45 -5.45 7.94 11.02
C ARG A 45 -5.63 8.18 12.52
N ASP A 46 -5.39 7.17 13.35
CA ASP A 46 -5.40 7.28 14.81
C ASP A 46 -4.35 8.27 15.32
N TRP A 47 -3.12 8.19 14.81
CA TRP A 47 -2.05 9.15 15.13
C TRP A 47 -2.44 10.56 14.71
N LEU A 48 -2.91 10.74 13.47
CA LEU A 48 -3.30 12.04 12.93
C LEU A 48 -4.45 12.66 13.74
N VAL A 49 -5.47 11.89 14.12
CA VAL A 49 -6.55 12.38 14.98
C VAL A 49 -6.04 12.79 16.36
N ARG A 50 -5.12 12.01 16.97
CA ARG A 50 -4.50 12.38 18.25
C ARG A 50 -3.74 13.70 18.14
N GLU A 51 -2.96 13.85 17.08
CA GLU A 51 -2.22 15.08 16.81
C GLU A 51 -3.17 16.27 16.63
N MET A 52 -4.22 16.09 15.81
CA MET A 52 -5.23 17.11 15.56
C MET A 52 -5.95 17.58 16.82
N ARG A 53 -6.14 16.73 17.83
CA ARG A 53 -6.78 17.12 19.10
C ARG A 53 -6.01 18.21 19.85
N HIS A 54 -4.73 18.41 19.56
CA HIS A 54 -3.95 19.50 20.14
C HIS A 54 -4.35 20.89 19.60
N TRP A 55 -4.92 20.96 18.38
CA TRP A 55 -5.21 22.21 17.69
C TRP A 55 -6.62 22.35 17.10
N ILE A 56 -7.41 21.26 17.03
CA ILE A 56 -8.82 21.21 16.66
C ILE A 56 -9.65 20.66 17.82
N ARG A 57 -10.79 21.28 18.10
CA ARG A 57 -11.75 20.83 19.13
C ARG A 57 -12.97 20.10 18.58
N ASP A 58 -13.22 20.17 17.27
CA ASP A 58 -14.45 19.65 16.66
C ASP A 58 -14.31 18.16 16.26
N GLU A 59 -15.12 17.30 16.88
CA GLU A 59 -15.13 15.85 16.61
C GLU A 59 -15.62 15.51 15.18
N THR A 60 -16.31 16.42 14.49
CA THR A 60 -16.68 16.22 13.07
C THR A 60 -15.44 16.15 12.19
N ALA A 61 -14.41 16.93 12.50
CA ALA A 61 -13.14 16.94 11.78
C ALA A 61 -12.45 15.57 11.85
N PHE A 62 -12.48 14.91 13.02
CA PHE A 62 -11.88 13.59 13.21
C PHE A 62 -12.65 12.49 12.46
N ARG A 63 -13.99 12.54 12.50
CA ARG A 63 -14.82 11.65 11.66
C ARG A 63 -14.54 11.85 10.17
N ARG A 64 -14.27 13.09 9.76
CA ARG A 64 -13.91 13.39 8.39
C ARG A 64 -12.57 12.73 8.02
N VAL A 65 -11.54 12.83 8.87
CA VAL A 65 -10.26 12.11 8.68
C VAL A 65 -10.47 10.61 8.47
N TRP A 66 -11.32 9.95 9.24
CA TRP A 66 -11.60 8.52 9.08
C TRP A 66 -12.26 8.16 7.74
N SER A 67 -13.09 9.06 7.20
CA SER A 67 -13.79 8.86 5.92
C SER A 67 -13.03 9.39 4.69
N SER A 68 -11.91 10.09 4.90
CA SER A 68 -11.10 10.65 3.82
C SER A 68 -10.36 9.56 3.03
N SER A 69 -10.21 9.76 1.73
CA SER A 69 -9.35 8.95 0.87
C SER A 69 -7.89 9.04 1.31
N PHE A 70 -7.09 8.03 0.97
CA PHE A 70 -5.65 8.05 1.25
C PHE A 70 -4.95 9.27 0.62
N VAL A 71 -5.39 9.70 -0.58
CA VAL A 71 -4.86 10.90 -1.25
C VAL A 71 -5.12 12.16 -0.43
N GLU A 72 -6.33 12.31 0.13
CA GLU A 72 -6.68 13.42 1.04
C GLU A 72 -5.83 13.39 2.32
N ILE A 73 -5.58 12.20 2.89
CA ILE A 73 -4.70 12.05 4.06
C ILE A 73 -3.27 12.49 3.75
N LEU A 74 -2.68 12.03 2.64
CA LEU A 74 -1.34 12.46 2.25
C LEU A 74 -1.23 13.97 1.99
N ASN A 75 -2.29 14.59 1.45
CA ASN A 75 -2.33 16.03 1.26
C ASN A 75 -2.36 16.76 2.61
N LEU A 76 -3.15 16.28 3.56
CA LEU A 76 -3.17 16.80 4.92
C LEU A 76 -1.81 16.66 5.61
N LEU A 77 -1.14 15.50 5.49
CA LEU A 77 0.20 15.29 6.04
C LEU A 77 1.21 16.31 5.48
N LYS A 78 1.18 16.56 4.17
CA LYS A 78 2.02 17.57 3.53
C LYS A 78 1.74 18.99 4.05
N ASP A 79 0.46 19.30 4.22
CA ASP A 79 -0.04 20.59 4.70
C ASP A 79 0.38 20.89 6.16
N ILE A 80 0.55 19.85 6.98
CA ILE A 80 1.04 19.93 8.37
C ILE A 80 2.56 19.70 8.49
N GLY A 81 3.29 19.70 7.36
CA GLY A 81 4.76 19.68 7.35
C GLY A 81 5.43 18.35 6.99
N LEU A 82 4.67 17.26 6.86
CA LEU A 82 5.17 15.92 6.51
C LEU A 82 4.90 15.59 5.04
N ASP A 83 5.80 15.99 4.13
CA ASP A 83 5.66 15.70 2.70
C ASP A 83 6.08 14.25 2.36
N VAL A 84 5.22 13.30 2.74
CA VAL A 84 5.41 11.86 2.51
C VAL A 84 5.75 11.54 1.06
N ARG A 85 5.14 12.24 0.09
CA ARG A 85 5.34 11.96 -1.35
C ARG A 85 6.75 12.29 -1.85
N SER A 86 7.47 13.14 -1.13
CA SER A 86 8.86 13.49 -1.44
C SER A 86 9.87 12.46 -0.91
N LYS A 87 9.42 11.51 -0.08
CA LYS A 87 10.29 10.59 0.65
C LYS A 87 10.59 9.33 -0.17
N PRO A 88 11.79 8.73 -0.01
CA PRO A 88 12.21 7.57 -0.80
C PRO A 88 11.30 6.35 -0.61
N TYR A 89 10.74 6.18 0.60
CA TYR A 89 9.85 5.06 0.92
C TYR A 89 8.44 5.18 0.31
N PHE A 90 8.08 6.33 -0.27
CA PHE A 90 6.73 6.56 -0.78
C PHE A 90 6.35 5.62 -1.93
N LYS A 91 7.31 5.30 -2.81
CA LYS A 91 7.09 4.41 -3.95
C LYS A 91 6.55 3.05 -3.49
N ALA A 92 7.18 2.47 -2.47
CA ALA A 92 6.78 1.20 -1.91
C ALA A 92 5.41 1.29 -1.19
N LEU A 93 5.16 2.35 -0.40
CA LEU A 93 3.85 2.54 0.25
C LEU A 93 2.70 2.68 -0.75
N ASP A 94 2.89 3.46 -1.81
CA ASP A 94 1.86 3.66 -2.83
C ASP A 94 1.66 2.40 -3.69
N GLY A 95 2.73 1.64 -3.96
CA GLY A 95 2.64 0.29 -4.53
C GLY A 95 1.78 -0.64 -3.67
N CYS A 96 2.06 -0.74 -2.36
CA CYS A 96 1.26 -1.52 -1.42
C CYS A 96 -0.22 -1.11 -1.42
N ARG A 97 -0.51 0.20 -1.41
CA ARG A 97 -1.88 0.71 -1.50
C ARG A 97 -2.61 0.19 -2.74
N LEU A 98 -1.95 0.25 -3.91
CA LEU A 98 -2.55 -0.18 -5.16
C LEU A 98 -2.76 -1.70 -5.18
N VAL A 99 -1.77 -2.48 -4.74
CA VAL A 99 -1.87 -3.94 -4.58
C VAL A 99 -3.07 -4.33 -3.72
N VAL A 100 -3.18 -3.71 -2.54
CA VAL A 100 -4.26 -3.97 -1.59
C VAL A 100 -5.62 -3.59 -2.17
N ASN A 101 -5.70 -2.48 -2.91
CA ASN A 101 -6.94 -2.06 -3.55
C ASN A 101 -7.35 -2.98 -4.71
N VAL A 102 -6.39 -3.43 -5.52
CA VAL A 102 -6.63 -4.42 -6.59
C VAL A 102 -7.10 -5.74 -5.99
N HIS A 103 -6.49 -6.20 -4.90
CA HIS A 103 -6.94 -7.40 -4.20
C HIS A 103 -8.42 -7.33 -3.76
N LYS A 104 -8.84 -6.16 -3.25
CA LYS A 104 -10.21 -5.96 -2.76
C LYS A 104 -11.25 -5.83 -3.87
N HIS A 105 -10.90 -5.15 -4.94
CA HIS A 105 -11.86 -4.65 -5.92
C HIS A 105 -11.70 -5.28 -7.30
N GLY A 106 -10.65 -6.07 -7.52
CA GLY A 106 -10.31 -6.66 -8.80
C GLY A 106 -9.91 -5.60 -9.82
N ASP A 107 -10.41 -5.78 -11.04
CA ASP A 107 -10.10 -4.91 -12.17
C ASP A 107 -10.76 -3.53 -12.01
N GLY A 108 -9.95 -2.48 -12.22
CA GLY A 108 -10.44 -1.11 -12.17
C GLY A 108 -9.31 -0.11 -12.01
N LYS A 109 -9.65 1.08 -11.52
CA LYS A 109 -8.72 2.22 -11.45
C LYS A 109 -7.39 1.90 -10.76
N SER A 110 -7.42 1.12 -9.68
CA SER A 110 -6.18 0.77 -8.96
C SER A 110 -5.29 -0.15 -9.78
N LEU A 111 -5.87 -1.04 -10.61
CA LEU A 111 -5.13 -1.90 -11.52
C LEU A 111 -4.52 -1.07 -12.66
N ASP A 112 -5.29 -0.14 -13.23
CA ASP A 112 -4.79 0.78 -14.26
C ASP A 112 -3.63 1.64 -13.74
N ASP A 113 -3.77 2.13 -12.51
CA ASP A 113 -2.74 2.91 -11.84
C ASP A 113 -1.50 2.06 -11.52
N LEU A 114 -1.67 0.79 -11.14
CA LEU A 114 -0.59 -0.18 -10.88
C LEU A 114 0.20 -0.46 -12.16
N LYS A 115 -0.47 -0.82 -13.26
CA LYS A 115 0.16 -1.07 -14.56
C LYS A 115 0.98 0.13 -15.05
N ARG A 116 0.48 1.35 -14.79
CA ARG A 116 1.14 2.58 -15.25
C ARG A 116 2.34 2.98 -14.40
N GLN A 117 2.26 2.80 -13.08
CA GLN A 117 3.24 3.37 -12.13
C GLN A 117 4.20 2.33 -11.55
N TYR A 118 3.73 1.09 -11.40
CA TYR A 118 4.46 -0.02 -10.78
C TYR A 118 4.26 -1.32 -11.58
N PRO A 119 4.58 -1.34 -12.89
CA PRO A 119 4.39 -2.53 -13.73
C PRO A 119 5.15 -3.76 -13.21
N GLU A 120 6.22 -3.57 -12.44
CA GLU A 120 7.00 -4.63 -11.79
C GLU A 120 6.19 -5.49 -10.79
N LEU A 121 5.01 -5.03 -10.37
CA LEU A 121 4.13 -5.75 -9.44
C LEU A 121 3.11 -6.66 -10.16
N ILE A 122 3.08 -6.65 -11.49
CA ILE A 122 2.12 -7.44 -12.29
C ILE A 122 2.74 -8.08 -13.55
N ALA A 123 3.95 -7.68 -13.90
CA ALA A 123 4.69 -8.19 -15.04
C ALA A 123 6.17 -8.38 -14.68
N SER A 124 6.77 -9.42 -15.27
CA SER A 124 8.20 -9.68 -15.18
C SER A 124 9.02 -8.65 -15.97
N GLU A 125 10.31 -8.54 -15.68
CA GLU A 125 11.22 -7.62 -16.37
C GLU A 125 11.26 -7.84 -17.90
N GLY A 126 11.19 -9.11 -18.35
CA GLY A 126 11.10 -9.44 -19.78
C GLY A 126 9.81 -8.92 -20.42
N GLU A 127 8.67 -9.07 -19.74
CA GLU A 127 7.38 -8.56 -20.22
C GLU A 127 7.33 -7.02 -20.28
N ILE A 128 8.04 -6.35 -19.36
CA ILE A 128 8.14 -4.89 -19.33
C ILE A 128 9.04 -4.37 -20.46
N THR A 129 10.14 -5.07 -20.78
CA THR A 129 11.15 -4.57 -21.73
C THR A 129 10.81 -4.81 -23.19
N GLU A 130 10.15 -5.94 -23.53
CA GLU A 130 10.00 -6.34 -24.94
C GLU A 130 8.73 -5.80 -25.63
N ASN A 131 7.66 -5.43 -24.90
CA ASN A 131 6.45 -4.82 -25.49
C ASN A 131 5.50 -4.24 -24.42
N SER A 132 6.03 -3.42 -23.50
CA SER A 132 5.36 -2.99 -22.25
C SER A 132 3.86 -2.68 -22.38
N GLY A 133 3.47 -1.89 -23.38
CA GLY A 133 2.07 -1.48 -23.56
C GLY A 133 1.12 -2.63 -23.91
N ALA A 134 1.51 -3.52 -24.84
CA ALA A 134 0.70 -4.66 -25.22
C ALA A 134 0.74 -5.75 -24.13
N ALA A 135 1.92 -5.99 -23.52
CA ALA A 135 2.11 -6.97 -22.47
C ALA A 135 1.27 -6.68 -21.21
N LEU A 136 1.19 -5.40 -20.81
CA LEU A 136 0.39 -5.00 -19.64
C LEU A 136 -1.12 -4.93 -19.95
N SER A 137 -1.50 -4.82 -21.23
CA SER A 137 -2.91 -4.65 -21.61
C SER A 137 -3.76 -5.89 -21.30
N TRP A 138 -3.20 -7.09 -21.44
CA TRP A 138 -3.91 -8.36 -21.18
C TRP A 138 -3.85 -8.84 -19.73
N LYS A 139 -3.05 -8.19 -18.88
CA LYS A 139 -2.97 -8.54 -17.45
C LYS A 139 -4.24 -8.13 -16.71
N ASP A 140 -4.72 -8.94 -15.79
CA ASP A 140 -5.83 -8.62 -14.90
C ASP A 140 -5.40 -8.78 -13.43
N HIS A 141 -6.32 -8.56 -12.49
CA HIS A 141 -6.05 -8.71 -11.05
C HIS A 141 -5.50 -10.08 -10.64
N SER A 142 -5.73 -11.15 -11.42
CA SER A 142 -5.21 -12.50 -11.13
C SER A 142 -3.71 -12.63 -11.37
N ASN A 143 -3.11 -11.70 -12.12
CA ASN A 143 -1.67 -11.66 -12.34
C ASN A 143 -0.89 -10.97 -11.21
N LEU A 144 -1.56 -10.58 -10.13
CA LEU A 144 -0.91 -9.91 -9.02
C LEU A 144 -0.21 -10.93 -8.12
N HIS A 145 1.12 -10.91 -8.13
CA HIS A 145 1.96 -11.75 -7.29
C HIS A 145 2.80 -10.89 -6.36
N ILE A 146 2.88 -11.30 -5.10
CA ILE A 146 3.73 -10.66 -4.09
C ILE A 146 4.76 -11.69 -3.67
N PHE A 147 6.01 -11.44 -4.02
CA PHE A 147 7.15 -12.21 -3.56
C PHE A 147 7.70 -11.62 -2.27
N ALA A 148 8.70 -12.30 -1.71
CA ALA A 148 9.32 -11.89 -0.45
C ALA A 148 9.89 -10.46 -0.54
N GLU A 149 10.45 -10.12 -1.69
CA GLU A 149 11.07 -8.82 -1.96
C GLU A 149 10.05 -7.67 -1.90
N GLN A 150 8.85 -7.85 -2.45
CA GLN A 150 7.78 -6.83 -2.36
C GLN A 150 7.22 -6.73 -0.94
N PHE A 151 7.11 -7.86 -0.23
CA PHE A 151 6.70 -7.85 1.17
C PHE A 151 7.70 -7.08 2.05
N GLU A 152 9.00 -7.36 1.90
CA GLU A 152 10.08 -6.69 2.62
C GLU A 152 10.10 -5.20 2.30
N ALA A 153 10.06 -4.82 1.01
CA ALA A 153 10.01 -3.42 0.60
C ALA A 153 8.81 -2.67 1.20
N GLY A 154 7.64 -3.32 1.26
CA GLY A 154 6.45 -2.76 1.89
C GLY A 154 6.59 -2.59 3.40
N SER A 155 7.11 -3.60 4.09
CA SER A 155 7.36 -3.58 5.53
C SER A 155 8.39 -2.52 5.90
N ASP A 156 9.52 -2.46 5.19
CA ASP A 156 10.58 -1.47 5.40
C ASP A 156 10.08 -0.05 5.16
N ALA A 157 9.21 0.14 4.17
CA ALA A 157 8.62 1.45 3.90
C ALA A 157 7.69 1.93 5.03
N ILE A 158 6.95 1.01 5.66
CA ILE A 158 6.15 1.32 6.86
C ILE A 158 7.05 1.72 8.04
N VAL A 159 8.15 1.00 8.25
CA VAL A 159 9.13 1.33 9.31
C VAL A 159 9.77 2.69 9.06
N GLN A 160 10.24 2.94 7.83
CA GLN A 160 10.83 4.22 7.44
C GLN A 160 9.83 5.37 7.56
N PHE A 161 8.56 5.16 7.23
CA PHE A 161 7.51 6.13 7.47
C PHE A 161 7.43 6.50 8.94
N TRP A 162 7.33 5.53 9.86
CA TRP A 162 7.22 5.83 11.29
C TRP A 162 8.48 6.48 11.86
N ASN A 163 9.66 6.17 11.33
CA ASN A 163 10.91 6.83 11.71
C ASN A 163 10.97 8.29 11.23
N ASP A 164 10.26 8.65 10.17
CA ASP A 164 10.18 10.02 9.62
C ASP A 164 9.04 10.85 10.23
N VAL A 165 8.07 10.19 10.88
CA VAL A 165 6.99 10.87 11.61
C VAL A 165 7.57 11.57 12.85
N PRO A 166 7.35 12.89 13.00
CA PRO A 166 7.83 13.62 14.18
C PRO A 166 7.09 13.20 15.45
N GLU A 167 7.72 13.39 16.61
CA GLU A 167 7.10 13.09 17.91
C GLU A 167 5.83 13.93 18.16
N CYS A 168 5.82 15.18 17.69
CA CYS A 168 4.67 16.07 17.71
C CYS A 168 4.71 17.03 16.50
N ILE A 169 3.55 17.57 16.12
CA ILE A 169 3.45 18.61 15.11
C ILE A 169 3.18 19.94 15.81
N THR A 170 4.04 20.92 15.59
CA THR A 170 3.83 22.25 16.17
C THR A 170 2.88 23.07 15.29
N LEU A 171 2.00 23.86 15.91
CA LEU A 171 1.05 24.73 15.21
C LEU A 171 1.71 25.64 14.15
N GLY A 172 2.97 26.05 14.38
CA GLY A 172 3.73 26.89 13.44
C GLY A 172 4.14 26.20 12.14
N GLU A 173 4.10 24.86 12.09
CA GLU A 173 4.45 24.07 10.90
C GLU A 173 3.24 23.85 9.97
N ILE A 174 2.03 24.11 10.47
CA ILE A 174 0.79 23.97 9.70
C ILE A 174 0.69 25.13 8.71
N LYS A 175 0.96 24.84 7.43
CA LYS A 175 0.92 25.84 6.36
C LYS A 175 -0.52 26.25 6.04
N LYS A 176 -1.43 25.27 6.01
CA LYS A 176 -2.82 25.46 5.61
C LYS A 176 -3.63 24.23 5.96
N LEU A 177 -4.85 24.39 6.46
CA LEU A 177 -5.76 23.25 6.58
C LEU A 177 -6.58 23.04 5.30
N PRO A 178 -6.80 21.79 4.87
CA PRO A 178 -7.52 21.52 3.64
C PRO A 178 -8.99 21.89 3.77
N LYS A 179 -9.58 22.37 2.67
CA LYS A 179 -10.97 22.86 2.64
C LYS A 179 -11.97 21.83 3.16
N TRP A 180 -11.81 20.55 2.80
CA TRP A 180 -12.71 19.48 3.23
C TRP A 180 -12.74 19.30 4.75
N LEU A 181 -11.69 19.70 5.45
CA LEU A 181 -11.60 19.65 6.91
C LEU A 181 -12.26 20.89 7.55
N LEU A 182 -12.03 22.06 6.95
CA LEU A 182 -12.65 23.32 7.37
C LEU A 182 -14.17 23.32 7.17
N ASP A 183 -14.64 22.79 6.04
CA ASP A 183 -16.07 22.65 5.74
C ASP A 183 -16.77 21.70 6.74
N ALA A 184 -16.06 20.67 7.23
CA ALA A 184 -16.59 19.72 8.21
C ALA A 184 -16.64 20.31 9.62
N ALA A 185 -15.79 21.28 9.93
CA ALA A 185 -15.69 21.94 11.23
C ALA A 185 -15.52 23.46 11.08
N PRO A 186 -16.61 24.20 10.78
CA PRO A 186 -16.57 25.65 10.54
C PRO A 186 -16.07 26.47 11.73
N SER A 187 -16.05 25.86 12.92
CA SER A 187 -15.61 26.46 14.18
C SER A 187 -14.11 26.34 14.43
N ILE A 188 -13.32 25.77 13.51
CA ILE A 188 -11.86 25.70 13.62
C ILE A 188 -11.29 27.12 13.70
N SER A 189 -11.02 27.56 14.92
CA SER A 189 -10.06 28.61 15.19
C SER A 189 -8.72 27.91 15.34
N VAL A 190 -7.83 28.07 14.35
CA VAL A 190 -6.42 27.76 14.55
C VAL A 190 -5.97 28.66 15.70
N LYS A 191 -5.59 28.06 16.83
CA LYS A 191 -5.09 28.81 17.98
C LYS A 191 -3.80 29.54 17.63
#